data_AF-Q8L3U5-F1
#
_entry.id   AF-Q8L3U5-F1
#
_cell.length_a   1.000
_cell.length_b   1.000
_cell.length_c   1.000
_cell.angle_alpha   90.00
_cell.angle_beta   90.00
_cell.angle_gamma   90.00
#
_symmetry.space_group_name_H-M   'P 1'
#
loop_
_entity.id
_entity.type
_entity.pdbx_description
1 polymer ?
#
loop_
_entity_poly.entity_id
_entity_poly.type
_entity_poly.pdbx_seq_one_letter_code
_entity_poly.pdbx_strand_id
1 'polypeptide(L)'
;GAATPIHRHSCEEVFVVLKGSGTLYLAETHGSFPGKPVEFPIFANSTLHVPINDAHQVKNTGHEDLQVLVIISRPPIKIFTYDDWFMPHTAARL
;
A
#
# COMPACT_ATOMS: atom_id res chain seq x y z
N GLY A 1 -13.07 -0.70 8.07
CA GLY A 1 -13.50 -1.52 6.93
C GLY A 1 -12.42 -2.53 6.57
N ALA A 2 -12.41 -2.97 5.31
CA ALA A 2 -11.43 -3.91 4.76
C ALA A 2 -10.05 -3.25 4.52
N ALA A 3 -9.00 -4.08 4.41
CA ALA A 3 -7.63 -3.65 4.11
C ALA A 3 -6.96 -4.62 3.13
N THR A 4 -6.02 -4.11 2.33
CA THR A 4 -5.07 -4.98 1.61
C THR A 4 -4.12 -5.66 2.61
N PRO A 5 -3.39 -6.71 2.23
CA PRO A 5 -2.21 -7.14 2.98
C PRO A 5 -1.20 -5.99 3.10
N ILE A 6 -0.32 -6.08 4.09
CA ILE A 6 0.93 -5.30 4.10
C ILE A 6 1.80 -5.92 3.02
N HIS A 7 2.24 -5.13 2.04
CA HIS A 7 2.98 -5.68 0.91
C HIS A 7 3.90 -4.67 0.23
N ARG A 8 4.76 -5.17 -0.65
CA ARG A 8 5.59 -4.38 -1.57
C ARG A 8 5.71 -5.04 -2.94
N HIS A 9 6.18 -4.28 -3.92
CA HIS A 9 6.48 -4.77 -5.27
C HIS A 9 7.51 -3.88 -5.97
N SER A 10 8.27 -4.45 -6.91
CA SER A 10 9.31 -3.74 -7.68
C SER A 10 8.77 -3.08 -8.97
N CYS A 11 7.68 -2.33 -8.82
CA CYS A 11 7.06 -1.51 -9.85
C CYS A 11 6.51 -0.23 -9.23
N GLU A 12 6.31 0.78 -10.08
CA GLU A 12 5.53 1.97 -9.69
C GLU A 12 4.07 1.57 -9.53
N GLU A 13 3.39 2.19 -8.58
CA GLU A 13 1.95 2.04 -8.38
C GLU A 13 1.32 3.39 -8.08
N VAL A 14 0.28 3.72 -8.85
CA VAL A 14 -0.50 4.95 -8.71
C VAL A 14 -1.95 4.59 -8.44
N PHE A 15 -2.53 5.21 -7.43
CA PHE A 15 -3.95 5.12 -7.11
C PHE A 15 -4.65 6.44 -7.46
N VAL A 16 -5.83 6.34 -8.06
CA VAL A 16 -6.80 7.43 -8.17
C VAL A 16 -8.04 7.04 -7.37
N VAL A 17 -8.40 7.83 -6.36
CA VAL A 17 -9.56 7.54 -5.51
C VAL A 17 -10.82 8.08 -6.16
N LEU A 18 -11.71 7.17 -6.59
CA LEU A 18 -12.94 7.50 -7.30
C LEU A 18 -14.11 7.79 -6.35
N LYS A 19 -14.17 7.07 -5.22
CA LYS A 19 -15.23 7.19 -4.21
C LYS A 19 -14.69 6.80 -2.83
N GLY A 20 -15.24 7.39 -1.78
CA GLY A 20 -14.98 7.01 -0.39
C GLY A 20 -13.72 7.63 0.18
N SER A 21 -13.34 7.14 1.36
CA SER A 21 -12.16 7.57 2.10
C SER A 21 -11.48 6.41 2.81
N GLY A 22 -10.22 6.59 3.14
CA GLY A 22 -9.40 5.57 3.76
C GLY A 22 -8.12 6.12 4.35
N THR A 23 -7.20 5.20 4.62
CA THR A 23 -5.85 5.51 5.08
C THR A 23 -4.85 4.67 4.29
N LEU A 24 -3.83 5.33 3.75
CA LEU A 24 -2.60 4.70 3.25
C LEU A 24 -1.61 4.63 4.41
N TYR A 25 -1.16 3.43 4.74
CA TYR A 25 -0.04 3.19 5.62
C TYR A 25 1.19 2.94 4.75
N LEU A 26 2.23 3.76 4.89
CA LEU A 26 3.45 3.68 4.07
C LEU A 26 4.68 3.61 4.97
N ALA A 27 5.54 2.65 4.70
CA ALA A 27 6.83 2.49 5.36
C ALA A 27 7.91 2.39 4.29
N GLU A 28 8.92 3.25 4.42
CA GLU A 28 10.08 3.25 3.53
C GLU A 28 10.83 1.93 3.64
N THR A 29 11.39 1.45 2.53
CA THR A 29 12.13 0.18 2.51
C THR A 29 13.54 0.25 3.13
N HIS A 30 13.85 1.32 3.88
CA HIS A 30 15.14 1.49 4.51
C HIS A 30 15.26 0.63 5.78
N GLY A 31 16.26 -0.25 5.81
CA GLY A 31 16.52 -1.13 6.94
C GLY A 31 16.24 -2.60 6.62
N SER A 32 16.00 -3.40 7.66
CA SER A 32 15.79 -4.86 7.54
C SER A 32 14.31 -5.28 7.56
N PHE A 33 13.41 -4.38 7.94
CA PHE A 33 11.95 -4.57 8.01
C PHE A 33 11.25 -3.21 7.82
N PRO A 34 9.95 -3.16 7.45
CA PRO A 34 9.23 -1.91 7.21
C PRO A 34 9.24 -0.92 8.38
N GLY A 35 8.97 -1.40 9.59
CA GLY A 35 8.85 -0.59 10.80
C GLY A 35 7.52 0.13 10.90
N LYS A 36 7.41 1.08 11.83
CA LYS A 36 6.16 1.82 12.06
C LYS A 36 5.81 2.66 10.80
N PRO A 37 4.64 2.44 10.17
CA PRO A 37 4.26 3.19 8.99
C PRO A 37 3.87 4.63 9.33
N VAL A 38 4.03 5.51 8.34
CA VAL A 38 3.39 6.83 8.31
C VAL A 38 1.98 6.67 7.75
N GLU A 39 1.02 7.41 8.32
CA GLU A 39 -0.39 7.34 7.95
C GLU A 39 -0.78 8.57 7.12
N PHE A 40 -1.32 8.33 5.93
CA PHE A 40 -1.82 9.37 5.04
C PHE A 40 -3.33 9.20 4.83
N PRO A 41 -4.16 10.22 5.13
CA PRO A 41 -5.57 10.16 4.79
C PRO A 41 -5.76 10.18 3.27
N ILE A 42 -6.66 9.34 2.77
CA ILE A 42 -7.02 9.30 1.34
C ILE A 42 -8.51 9.55 1.19
N PHE A 43 -8.90 10.27 0.16
CA PHE A 43 -10.28 10.69 -0.07
C PHE A 43 -10.58 10.81 -1.57
N ALA A 44 -11.85 10.79 -1.95
CA ALA A 44 -12.27 10.93 -3.34
C ALA A 44 -11.61 12.13 -4.04
N ASN A 45 -11.22 11.94 -5.30
CA ASN A 45 -10.49 12.90 -6.13
C ASN A 45 -9.03 13.18 -5.69
N SER A 46 -8.47 12.37 -4.79
CA SER A 46 -7.02 12.35 -4.51
C SER A 46 -6.28 11.36 -5.40
N THR A 47 -4.98 11.62 -5.62
CA THR A 47 -4.04 10.68 -6.26
C THR A 47 -2.94 10.33 -5.28
N LEU A 48 -2.51 9.07 -5.28
CA LEU A 48 -1.44 8.57 -4.42
C LEU A 48 -0.42 7.86 -5.29
N HIS A 49 0.85 7.97 -4.93
CA HIS A 49 1.94 7.26 -5.57
C HIS A 49 2.70 6.48 -4.49
N VAL A 50 2.85 5.18 -4.68
CA VAL A 50 3.67 4.32 -3.84
C VAL A 50 5.07 4.23 -4.47
N PRO A 51 6.13 4.70 -3.78
CA PRO A 51 7.49 4.54 -4.27
C PRO A 51 7.86 3.08 -4.48
N ILE A 52 8.71 2.82 -5.48
CA ILE A 52 9.09 1.46 -5.85
C ILE A 52 9.65 0.73 -4.63
N ASN A 53 9.09 -0.46 -4.38
CA ASN A 53 9.51 -1.41 -3.35
C ASN A 53 9.16 -1.04 -1.89
N ASP A 54 8.54 0.12 -1.65
CA ASP A 54 8.09 0.51 -0.32
C ASP A 54 6.94 -0.37 0.18
N ALA A 55 6.99 -0.70 1.46
CA ALA A 55 5.99 -1.52 2.11
C ALA A 55 4.78 -0.65 2.47
N HIS A 56 3.59 -1.08 2.07
CA HIS A 56 2.40 -0.29 2.26
C HIS A 56 1.14 -1.15 2.45
N GLN A 57 0.08 -0.51 2.94
CA GLN A 57 -1.25 -1.07 3.09
C GLN A 57 -2.29 0.02 2.84
N VAL A 58 -3.29 -0.28 2.02
CA VAL A 58 -4.46 0.59 1.84
C VAL A 58 -5.62 0.02 2.64
N LYS A 59 -6.22 0.86 3.49
CA LYS A 59 -7.32 0.47 4.37
C LYS A 59 -8.52 1.38 4.15
N ASN A 60 -9.69 0.80 3.96
CA ASN A 60 -10.95 1.54 4.03
C ASN A 60 -11.27 1.81 5.51
N THR A 61 -11.06 3.06 5.93
CA THR A 61 -11.37 3.60 7.26
C THR A 61 -12.63 4.47 7.26
N GLY A 62 -13.25 4.69 6.10
CA GLY A 62 -14.53 5.38 5.95
C GLY A 62 -15.75 4.51 6.24
N HIS A 63 -16.93 5.10 6.01
CA HIS A 63 -18.23 4.47 6.24
C HIS A 63 -18.90 3.95 4.96
N GLU A 64 -18.29 4.18 3.79
CA GLU A 64 -18.79 3.76 2.48
C GLU A 64 -17.72 2.95 1.73
N ASP A 65 -18.09 2.41 0.57
CA ASP A 65 -17.13 1.71 -0.29
C ASP A 65 -16.03 2.65 -0.76
N LEU A 66 -14.77 2.21 -0.59
CA LEU A 66 -13.60 2.82 -1.17
C LEU A 66 -13.38 2.24 -2.56
N GLN A 67 -13.59 3.05 -3.59
CA GLN A 67 -13.37 2.66 -4.99
C GLN A 67 -12.12 3.37 -5.53
N VAL A 68 -11.18 2.60 -6.07
CA VAL A 68 -9.91 3.11 -6.59
C VAL A 68 -9.63 2.55 -7.98
N LEU A 69 -9.03 3.38 -8.83
CA LEU A 69 -8.34 2.93 -10.04
C LEU A 69 -6.86 2.78 -9.69
N VAL A 70 -6.29 1.59 -9.97
CA VAL A 70 -4.88 1.28 -9.67
C VAL A 70 -4.15 1.07 -10.99
N ILE A 71 -3.01 1.74 -11.14
CA ILE A 71 -2.16 1.69 -12.33
C ILE A 71 -0.76 1.26 -11.88
N ILE A 72 -0.22 0.22 -12.52
CA ILE A 72 1.11 -0.31 -12.22
C ILE A 72 2.01 -0.27 -13.46
N SER A 73 3.31 -0.08 -13.24
CA SER A 73 4.31 -0.39 -14.28
C SER A 73 4.72 -1.87 -14.23
N ARG A 74 5.33 -2.38 -15.31
CA ARG A 74 5.93 -3.73 -15.39
C ARG A 74 4.98 -4.90 -15.02
N PRO A 75 3.82 -5.04 -15.68
CA PRO A 75 2.92 -6.17 -15.43
C PRO A 75 3.53 -7.52 -15.89
N PRO A 76 3.14 -8.67 -15.30
CA PRO A 76 2.25 -8.80 -14.14
C PRO A 76 2.95 -8.47 -12.81
N ILE A 77 2.17 -8.05 -11.81
CA ILE A 77 2.69 -7.66 -10.50
C ILE A 77 3.32 -8.85 -9.75
N LYS A 78 4.43 -8.59 -9.05
CA LYS A 78 5.08 -9.53 -8.13
C LYS A 78 5.00 -8.97 -6.71
N ILE A 79 4.12 -9.53 -5.90
CA ILE A 79 3.74 -8.98 -4.59
C ILE A 79 4.48 -9.75 -3.50
N PHE A 80 5.24 -9.06 -2.65
CA PHE A 80 5.78 -9.66 -1.42
C PHE A 80 4.93 -9.23 -0.23
N THR A 81 4.30 -10.17 0.46
CA THR A 81 3.40 -9.95 1.59
C THR A 81 4.11 -10.11 2.93
N TYR A 82 3.68 -9.31 3.91
CA TYR A 82 4.14 -9.34 5.29
C TYR A 82 3.02 -9.75 6.25
N ASP A 83 3.36 -10.54 7.27
CA ASP A 83 2.43 -10.88 8.36
C ASP A 83 2.24 -9.67 9.31
N ASP A 84 3.28 -8.85 9.51
CA ASP A 84 3.25 -7.60 10.28
C ASP A 84 4.33 -6.60 9.80
N TRP A 85 4.29 -5.37 10.33
CA TRP A 85 5.21 -4.28 9.97
C TRP A 85 6.66 -4.48 10.43
N PHE A 86 6.94 -5.42 11.33
CA PHE A 86 8.27 -5.73 11.86
C PHE A 86 8.83 -7.03 11.29
N MET A 87 8.08 -7.72 10.43
CA MET A 87 8.54 -8.87 9.68
C MET A 87 9.72 -8.46 8.77
N PRO A 88 10.86 -9.18 8.82
CA PRO A 88 11.99 -8.89 7.96
C PRO A 88 11.64 -8.93 6.47
N HIS A 89 12.19 -7.99 5.71
CA HIS A 89 12.08 -7.93 4.26
C HIS A 89 12.50 -9.23 3.57
N THR A 90 13.44 -9.98 4.13
CA THR A 90 13.92 -11.27 3.61
C THR A 90 12.96 -12.42 3.88
N ALA A 91 12.02 -12.25 4.82
CA ALA A 91 11.02 -13.26 5.17
C ALA A 91 9.69 -13.05 4.43
N ALA A 92 9.48 -11.88 3.82
CA ALA A 92 8.26 -11.55 3.07
C ALA A 92 7.99 -12.58 1.97
N ARG A 93 6.72 -12.98 1.83
CA ARG A 93 6.31 -14.09 0.95
C ARG A 93 5.85 -13.56 -0.41
N LEU A 94 6.46 -14.06 -1.49
CA LEU A 94 6.04 -13.82 -2.88
C LEU A 94 4.69 -14.49 -3.17
#